data_AF-A0A5M4AQX5-F1
#
_entry.id   AF-A0A5M4AQX5-F1
#
_cell.length_a   1.000
_cell.length_b   1.000
_cell.length_c   1.000
_cell.angle_alpha   90.00
_cell.angle_beta   90.00
_cell.angle_gamma   90.00
#
_symmetry.space_group_name_H-M   'P 1'
#
loop_
_entity.id
_entity.type
_entity.pdbx_description
1 polymer ?
#
loop_
_entity_poly.entity_id
_entity_poly.type
_entity_poly.pdbx_seq_one_letter_code
_entity_poly.pdbx_strand_id
1 'polypeptide(L)'
;MLQEEGYIKFNCHWNNQPADFPGKGINELNYWRSKLYQQQLIGVYPDGIGFGNISIRINKDNQFIVTGSATGQLAETGPEHYARVDSFRIDTNEVWCTGQVKASSESLSHAIVYQTLPEINAVVHVHNLKQWEKWQHILPTTNESTAYGTPEMAMEISRLLAVPGNLGKGTLIMGGHREGILAYGKSLEEACGILLSLE
;
A
#
# COMPACT_ATOMS: atom_id res chain seq x y z
N MET A 1 19.79 -5.76 12.22
CA MET A 1 18.95 -4.61 12.60
C MET A 1 17.53 -5.14 12.69
N LEU A 2 16.81 -4.82 13.77
CA LEU A 2 15.39 -5.17 13.87
C LEU A 2 14.67 -4.45 12.72
N GLN A 3 13.97 -5.21 11.89
CA GLN A 3 13.11 -4.65 10.85
C GLN A 3 12.01 -3.89 11.60
N GLU A 4 11.98 -2.56 11.52
CA GLU A 4 10.92 -1.77 12.15
C GLU A 4 9.64 -1.82 11.30
N GLU A 5 9.37 -2.87 10.52
CA GLU A 5 8.28 -2.87 9.53
C GLU A 5 6.88 -2.97 10.17
N GLY A 6 5.81 -2.59 9.46
CA GLY A 6 4.43 -2.77 9.92
C GLY A 6 4.00 -1.88 11.10
N TYR A 7 4.89 -1.02 11.61
CA TYR A 7 4.56 -0.05 12.65
C TYR A 7 4.06 1.26 12.03
N ILE A 8 3.02 1.83 12.62
CA ILE A 8 2.47 3.12 12.20
C ILE A 8 3.40 4.24 12.68
N LYS A 9 4.05 4.93 11.74
CA LYS A 9 4.93 6.09 11.98
C LYS A 9 4.22 7.44 11.85
N PHE A 10 3.05 7.45 11.20
CA PHE A 10 2.23 8.66 11.06
C PHE A 10 1.35 8.90 12.29
N ASN A 11 0.92 10.15 12.46
CA ASN A 11 -0.09 10.55 13.43
C ASN A 11 -1.45 9.98 13.01
N CYS A 12 -1.83 8.88 13.63
CA CYS A 12 -3.04 8.12 13.30
C CYS A 12 -4.24 8.64 14.10
N HIS A 13 -5.12 9.37 13.42
CA HIS A 13 -6.40 9.83 13.95
C HIS A 13 -7.47 8.76 13.69
N TRP A 14 -7.50 7.76 14.56
CA TRP A 14 -8.34 6.57 14.38
C TRP A 14 -9.71 6.71 15.03
N ASN A 15 -10.75 6.67 14.20
CA ASN A 15 -12.13 6.48 14.62
C ASN A 15 -12.44 4.98 14.69
N ASN A 16 -12.35 4.39 15.88
CA ASN A 16 -12.59 2.97 16.11
C ASN A 16 -14.09 2.66 16.13
N GLN A 17 -14.67 2.55 14.93
CA GLN A 17 -16.05 2.17 14.66
C GLN A 17 -16.10 1.35 13.35
N PRO A 18 -17.13 0.50 13.14
CA PRO A 18 -17.36 -0.11 11.84
C PRO A 18 -17.45 0.95 10.74
N ALA A 19 -16.68 0.79 9.68
CA ALA A 19 -16.80 1.60 8.48
C ALA A 19 -17.80 0.94 7.52
N ASP A 20 -18.57 1.78 6.83
CA ASP A 20 -19.40 1.32 5.72
C ASP A 20 -18.53 1.16 4.47
N PHE A 21 -18.59 -0.03 3.87
CA PHE A 21 -17.82 -0.41 2.70
C PHE A 21 -18.75 -0.91 1.60
N PRO A 22 -18.54 -0.52 0.34
CA PRO A 22 -19.23 -1.15 -0.78
C PRO A 22 -18.89 -2.64 -0.82
N GLY A 23 -19.90 -3.53 -0.69
CA GLY A 23 -19.67 -4.98 -0.61
C GLY A 23 -18.87 -5.54 -1.80
N LYS A 24 -19.05 -4.99 -3.00
CA LYS A 24 -18.24 -5.34 -4.19
C LYS A 24 -16.75 -5.06 -3.98
N GLY A 25 -16.41 -3.92 -3.37
CA GLY A 25 -15.04 -3.51 -3.11
C GLY A 25 -14.33 -4.43 -2.11
N ILE A 26 -15.01 -4.82 -1.03
CA ILE A 26 -14.46 -5.78 -0.05
C ILE A 26 -14.23 -7.15 -0.68
N ASN A 27 -15.15 -7.64 -1.51
CA ASN A 27 -14.98 -8.92 -2.20
C ASN A 27 -13.75 -8.91 -3.11
N GLU A 28 -13.51 -7.81 -3.84
CA GLU A 28 -12.34 -7.66 -4.72
C GLU A 28 -11.03 -7.58 -3.92
N LEU A 29 -11.01 -6.79 -2.84
CA LEU A 29 -9.88 -6.73 -1.91
C LEU A 29 -9.56 -8.12 -1.33
N ASN A 30 -10.56 -8.83 -0.79
CA ASN A 30 -10.38 -10.16 -0.23
C ASN A 30 -9.81 -11.15 -1.26
N TYR A 31 -10.34 -11.15 -2.49
CA TYR A 31 -9.86 -12.02 -3.55
C TYR A 31 -8.36 -11.82 -3.85
N TRP A 32 -7.95 -10.58 -4.07
CA TRP A 32 -6.56 -10.28 -4.42
C TRP A 32 -5.62 -10.41 -3.23
N ARG A 33 -6.05 -9.97 -2.04
CA ARG A 33 -5.26 -10.12 -0.81
C ARG A 33 -4.99 -11.59 -0.52
N SER A 34 -5.98 -12.47 -0.65
CA SER A 34 -5.79 -13.92 -0.48
C SER A 34 -4.82 -14.51 -1.49
N LYS A 35 -4.87 -14.09 -2.76
CA LYS A 35 -3.88 -14.52 -3.77
C LYS A 35 -2.46 -14.09 -3.42
N LEU A 36 -2.27 -12.83 -3.06
CA LEU A 36 -0.96 -12.29 -2.67
C LEU A 36 -0.42 -12.96 -1.40
N TYR A 37 -1.31 -13.25 -0.43
CA TYR A 37 -0.97 -14.02 0.77
C TYR A 37 -0.51 -15.45 0.44
N GLN A 38 -1.23 -16.16 -0.43
CA GLN A 38 -0.84 -17.51 -0.87
C GLN A 38 0.53 -17.55 -1.57
N GLN A 39 0.91 -16.45 -2.22
CA GLN A 39 2.23 -16.28 -2.84
C GLN A 39 3.29 -15.70 -1.91
N GLN A 40 2.97 -15.49 -0.63
CA GLN A 40 3.88 -14.91 0.38
C GLN A 40 4.35 -13.49 0.04
N LEU A 41 3.57 -12.75 -0.76
CA LEU A 41 3.82 -11.34 -1.13
C LEU A 41 3.21 -10.36 -0.12
N ILE A 42 2.22 -10.81 0.64
CA ILE A 42 1.64 -10.17 1.82
C ILE A 42 1.64 -11.21 2.93
N GLY A 43 1.95 -10.84 4.16
CA GLY A 43 2.00 -11.82 5.23
C GLY A 43 2.54 -11.28 6.53
N VAL A 44 3.17 -12.18 7.28
CA VAL A 44 3.84 -11.89 8.54
C VAL A 44 5.21 -12.56 8.55
N TYR A 45 6.23 -11.83 9.00
CA TYR A 45 7.56 -12.37 9.23
C TYR A 45 7.60 -13.26 10.48
N PRO A 46 8.65 -14.09 10.68
CA PRO A 46 8.78 -14.96 11.85
C PRO A 46 8.77 -14.22 13.20
N ASP A 47 9.14 -12.94 13.22
CA ASP A 47 9.11 -12.07 14.41
C ASP A 47 7.73 -11.45 14.68
N GLY A 48 6.72 -11.78 13.87
CA GLY A 48 5.35 -11.33 14.03
C GLY A 48 5.02 -10.02 13.33
N ILE A 49 5.98 -9.43 12.59
CA ILE A 49 5.77 -8.17 11.88
C ILE A 49 5.05 -8.42 10.55
N GLY A 50 3.92 -7.75 10.35
CA GLY A 50 3.14 -7.82 9.11
C GLY A 50 3.80 -7.03 7.98
N PHE A 51 3.68 -7.52 6.75
CA PHE A 51 4.19 -6.85 5.55
C PHE A 51 3.18 -6.90 4.39
N GLY A 52 3.29 -5.92 3.49
CA GLY A 52 2.41 -5.81 2.33
C GLY A 52 0.98 -5.34 2.67
N ASN A 53 0.35 -4.62 1.75
CA ASN A 53 -0.99 -4.08 1.94
C ASN A 53 -1.63 -3.69 0.59
N ILE A 54 -2.96 -3.67 0.52
CA ILE A 54 -3.68 -3.30 -0.69
C ILE A 54 -4.79 -2.31 -0.40
N SER A 55 -5.09 -1.46 -1.37
CA SER A 55 -6.19 -0.51 -1.26
C SER A 55 -6.97 -0.33 -2.56
N ILE A 56 -8.21 0.16 -2.43
CA ILE A 56 -9.05 0.65 -3.53
C ILE A 56 -9.61 2.02 -3.23
N ARG A 57 -9.61 2.91 -4.23
CA ARG A 57 -10.24 4.23 -4.15
C ARG A 57 -11.76 4.12 -4.12
N ILE A 58 -12.41 4.93 -3.28
CA ILE A 58 -13.87 5.02 -3.17
C ILE A 58 -14.42 6.15 -4.05
N ASN A 59 -13.74 7.30 -4.07
CA ASN A 59 -14.23 8.50 -4.73
C ASN A 59 -13.09 9.45 -5.16
N LYS A 60 -13.46 10.55 -5.81
CA LYS A 60 -12.54 11.58 -6.31
C LYS A 60 -11.89 12.42 -5.19
N ASP A 61 -12.39 12.35 -3.97
CA ASP A 61 -11.86 13.07 -2.80
C ASP A 61 -10.71 12.31 -2.13
N ASN A 62 -10.08 11.37 -2.85
CA ASN A 62 -8.98 10.52 -2.39
C ASN A 62 -9.30 9.69 -1.14
N GLN A 63 -10.57 9.37 -0.89
CA GLN A 63 -10.95 8.37 0.12
C GLN A 63 -10.73 6.98 -0.45
N PHE A 64 -10.23 6.06 0.37
CA PHE A 64 -9.93 4.69 -0.05
C PHE A 64 -10.09 3.68 1.08
N ILE A 65 -10.33 2.43 0.73
CA ILE A 65 -10.33 1.29 1.65
C ILE A 65 -8.96 0.65 1.57
N VAL A 66 -8.34 0.37 2.70
CA VAL A 66 -7.02 -0.28 2.79
C VAL A 66 -7.04 -1.40 3.81
N THR A 67 -6.23 -2.43 3.61
CA THR A 67 -5.99 -3.47 4.62
C THR A 67 -5.56 -2.85 5.95
N GLY A 68 -6.03 -3.42 7.04
CA GLY A 68 -5.69 -2.98 8.39
C GLY A 68 -4.22 -3.24 8.75
N SER A 69 -3.72 -2.45 9.69
CA SER A 69 -2.46 -2.74 10.37
C SER A 69 -2.60 -4.03 11.20
N ALA A 70 -1.53 -4.83 11.27
CA ALA A 70 -1.49 -6.08 12.06
C ALA A 70 -2.55 -7.15 11.65
N THR A 71 -2.93 -7.19 10.38
CA THR A 71 -3.78 -8.24 9.79
C THR A 71 -3.02 -9.18 8.85
N GLY A 72 -1.70 -9.03 8.74
CA GLY A 72 -0.84 -9.77 7.80
C GLY A 72 -0.87 -11.28 8.00
N GLN A 73 -0.99 -11.74 9.24
CA GLN A 73 -1.02 -13.14 9.66
C GLN A 73 -2.31 -13.91 9.29
N LEU A 74 -3.37 -13.20 8.94
CA LEU A 74 -4.65 -13.84 8.64
C LEU A 74 -4.57 -14.49 7.27
N ALA A 75 -5.10 -15.70 7.06
CA ALA A 75 -5.17 -16.27 5.70
C ALA A 75 -6.36 -15.69 4.92
N GLU A 76 -7.45 -15.42 5.62
CA GLU A 76 -8.69 -14.86 5.11
C GLU A 76 -9.03 -13.59 5.89
N THR A 77 -9.65 -12.63 5.20
CA THR A 77 -10.04 -11.34 5.79
C THR A 77 -11.52 -11.07 5.54
N GLY A 78 -12.15 -10.38 6.48
CA GLY A 78 -13.50 -9.84 6.40
C GLY A 78 -13.50 -8.31 6.44
N PRO A 79 -14.66 -7.65 6.27
CA PRO A 79 -14.79 -6.18 6.34
C PRO A 79 -14.13 -5.56 7.59
N GLU A 80 -14.20 -6.23 8.74
CA GLU A 80 -13.60 -5.83 10.01
C GLU A 80 -12.06 -5.71 10.00
N HIS A 81 -11.41 -6.31 8.99
CA HIS A 81 -9.96 -6.29 8.79
C HIS A 81 -9.50 -5.19 7.83
N TYR A 82 -10.40 -4.30 7.43
CA TYR A 82 -10.10 -3.14 6.60
C TYR A 82 -10.41 -1.84 7.36
N ALA A 83 -9.76 -0.77 6.92
CA ALA A 83 -10.06 0.59 7.34
C ALA A 83 -10.36 1.45 6.11
N ARG A 84 -11.26 2.42 6.25
CA ARG A 84 -11.42 3.52 5.30
C ARG A 84 -10.51 4.66 5.72
N VAL A 85 -9.66 5.12 4.82
CA VAL A 85 -8.96 6.40 4.97
C VAL A 85 -9.91 7.51 4.53
N ASP A 86 -10.27 8.36 5.49
CA ASP A 86 -11.24 9.44 5.32
C ASP A 86 -10.57 10.72 4.79
N SER A 87 -9.35 10.99 5.24
CA SER A 87 -8.49 12.09 4.79
C SER A 87 -7.04 11.87 5.25
N PHE A 88 -6.10 12.63 4.68
CA PHE A 88 -4.68 12.57 5.05
C PHE A 88 -4.00 13.92 4.84
N ARG A 89 -2.85 14.11 5.48
CA ARG A 89 -1.92 15.22 5.25
C ARG A 89 -0.50 14.69 5.22
N ILE A 90 0.17 14.86 4.09
CA ILE A 90 1.50 14.27 3.89
C ILE A 90 2.56 15.09 4.62
N ASP A 91 2.49 16.41 4.54
CA ASP A 91 3.41 17.36 5.17
C ASP A 91 3.50 17.22 6.69
N THR A 92 2.36 16.96 7.34
CA THR A 92 2.28 16.76 8.80
C THR A 92 2.29 15.28 9.22
N ASN A 93 2.49 14.35 8.27
CA ASN A 93 2.47 12.91 8.49
C ASN A 93 1.21 12.43 9.22
N GLU A 94 0.01 12.78 8.74
CA GLU A 94 -1.28 12.50 9.41
C GLU A 94 -2.23 11.69 8.52
N VAL A 95 -2.96 10.74 9.14
CA VAL A 95 -4.02 9.96 8.48
C VAL A 95 -5.23 9.88 9.41
N TRP A 96 -6.40 10.22 8.87
CA TRP A 96 -7.69 10.00 9.52
C TRP A 96 -8.32 8.76 8.90
N CYS A 97 -8.68 7.81 9.75
CA CYS A 97 -9.29 6.57 9.28
C CYS A 97 -10.40 6.09 10.21
N THR A 98 -11.37 5.41 9.60
CA THR A 98 -12.50 4.77 10.28
C THR A 98 -12.46 3.28 9.99
N GLY A 99 -12.61 2.45 11.02
CA GLY A 99 -12.62 1.00 10.91
C GLY A 99 -12.40 0.33 12.27
N GLN A 100 -12.62 -0.98 12.35
CA GLN A 100 -12.34 -1.78 13.55
C GLN A 100 -10.84 -2.09 13.73
N VAL A 101 -10.04 -1.71 12.73
CA VAL A 101 -8.58 -1.75 12.70
C VAL A 101 -8.06 -0.39 12.27
N LYS A 102 -6.83 -0.06 12.66
CA LYS A 102 -6.12 1.09 12.09
C LYS A 102 -5.77 0.81 10.63
N ALA A 103 -5.75 1.85 9.80
CA ALA A 103 -5.23 1.74 8.44
C ALA A 103 -3.75 1.32 8.42
N SER A 104 -3.31 0.67 7.34
CA SER A 104 -1.92 0.23 7.14
C SER A 104 -0.90 1.34 7.44
N SER A 105 0.28 0.96 7.95
CA SER A 105 1.44 1.84 8.17
C SER A 105 1.87 2.60 6.92
N GLU A 106 1.58 2.09 5.74
CA GLU A 106 1.94 2.68 4.45
C GLU A 106 0.79 3.40 3.73
N SER A 107 -0.27 3.74 4.47
CA SER A 107 -1.43 4.45 3.90
C SER A 107 -1.06 5.74 3.16
N LEU A 108 0.00 6.46 3.58
CA LEU A 108 0.45 7.68 2.89
C LEU A 108 1.08 7.39 1.52
N SER A 109 1.72 6.23 1.34
CA SER A 109 2.23 5.79 0.03
C SER A 109 1.08 5.56 -0.96
N HIS A 110 -0.04 5.01 -0.49
CA HIS A 110 -1.25 4.82 -1.31
C HIS A 110 -1.93 6.17 -1.59
N ALA A 111 -2.04 7.00 -0.56
CA ALA A 111 -2.65 8.31 -0.64
C ALA A 111 -1.98 9.21 -1.68
N ILE A 112 -0.63 9.24 -1.73
CA ILE A 112 0.08 10.09 -2.70
C ILE A 112 -0.08 9.60 -4.13
N VAL A 113 -0.16 8.29 -4.36
CA VAL A 113 -0.46 7.72 -5.69
C VAL A 113 -1.84 8.19 -6.12
N TYR A 114 -2.84 8.08 -5.25
CA TYR A 114 -4.19 8.53 -5.54
C TYR A 114 -4.30 10.04 -5.78
N GLN A 115 -3.60 10.84 -4.97
CA GLN A 115 -3.57 12.29 -5.15
C GLN A 115 -2.90 12.69 -6.47
N THR A 116 -1.86 11.97 -6.88
CA THR A 116 -1.08 12.29 -8.09
C THR A 116 -1.79 11.81 -9.36
N LEU A 117 -2.51 10.68 -9.30
CA LEU A 117 -3.08 9.99 -10.46
C LEU A 117 -4.60 9.77 -10.30
N PRO A 118 -5.44 10.72 -10.75
CA PRO A 118 -6.90 10.64 -10.61
C PRO A 118 -7.56 9.43 -11.28
N GLU A 119 -6.91 8.82 -12.28
CA GLU A 119 -7.39 7.65 -13.02
C GLU A 119 -7.14 6.30 -12.33
N ILE A 120 -6.24 6.28 -11.35
CA ILE A 120 -5.85 5.07 -10.61
C ILE A 120 -6.86 4.82 -9.50
N ASN A 121 -7.33 3.57 -9.38
CA ASN A 121 -8.30 3.15 -8.36
C ASN A 121 -7.81 2.02 -7.47
N ALA A 122 -6.62 1.48 -7.70
CA ALA A 122 -6.03 0.45 -6.85
C ALA A 122 -4.53 0.66 -6.68
N VAL A 123 -4.05 0.40 -5.47
CA VAL A 123 -2.63 0.42 -5.12
C VAL A 123 -2.32 -0.81 -4.28
N VAL A 124 -1.22 -1.48 -4.61
CA VAL A 124 -0.78 -2.74 -4.02
C VAL A 124 0.68 -2.60 -3.62
N HIS A 125 0.96 -2.79 -2.34
CA HIS A 125 2.31 -2.89 -1.80
C HIS A 125 2.60 -4.33 -1.39
N VAL A 126 3.74 -4.87 -1.83
CA VAL A 126 4.17 -6.25 -1.53
C VAL A 126 5.64 -6.29 -1.18
N HIS A 127 6.05 -7.38 -0.53
CA HIS A 127 7.46 -7.67 -0.26
C HIS A 127 7.92 -8.86 -1.10
N ASN A 128 8.98 -8.65 -1.88
CA ASN A 128 9.67 -9.71 -2.61
C ASN A 128 11.14 -9.34 -2.80
N LEU A 129 12.02 -9.91 -1.98
CA LEU A 129 13.45 -9.61 -2.03
C LEU A 129 14.06 -9.82 -3.42
N LYS A 130 13.76 -10.95 -4.06
CA LYS A 130 14.36 -11.31 -5.35
C LYS A 130 13.98 -10.30 -6.43
N GLN A 131 12.71 -9.92 -6.49
CA GLN A 131 12.24 -8.91 -7.46
C GLN A 131 12.79 -7.52 -7.11
N TRP A 132 12.80 -7.15 -5.83
CA TRP A 132 13.37 -5.89 -5.37
C TRP A 132 14.84 -5.76 -5.77
N GLU A 133 15.66 -6.79 -5.53
CA GLU A 133 17.09 -6.80 -5.90
C GLU A 133 17.32 -6.77 -7.41
N LYS A 134 16.45 -7.44 -8.18
CA LYS A 134 16.55 -7.51 -9.64
C LYS A 134 16.19 -6.19 -10.30
N TRP A 135 15.13 -5.54 -9.81
CA TRP A 135 14.52 -4.39 -10.48
C TRP A 135 14.93 -3.05 -9.89
N GLN A 136 15.55 -3.01 -8.71
CA GLN A 136 16.23 -1.81 -8.23
C GLN A 136 17.21 -1.32 -9.30
N HIS A 137 17.14 -0.03 -9.64
CA HIS A 137 17.90 0.63 -10.72
C HIS A 137 17.45 0.33 -12.17
N ILE A 138 16.46 -0.54 -12.40
CA ILE A 138 15.87 -0.78 -13.73
C ILE A 138 14.49 -0.12 -13.82
N LEU A 139 13.66 -0.33 -12.79
CA LEU A 139 12.36 0.31 -12.65
C LEU A 139 12.48 1.60 -11.85
N PRO A 140 11.48 2.50 -11.91
CA PRO A 140 11.45 3.69 -11.05
C PRO A 140 11.68 3.29 -9.60
N THR A 141 12.69 3.86 -8.95
CA THR A 141 13.13 3.45 -7.60
C THR A 141 13.24 4.67 -6.70
N THR A 142 12.64 4.62 -5.50
CA THR A 142 12.78 5.70 -4.51
C THR A 142 14.18 5.71 -3.90
N ASN A 143 14.59 6.82 -3.30
CA ASN A 143 15.90 6.90 -2.64
C ASN A 143 16.05 5.87 -1.51
N GLU A 144 17.20 5.18 -1.46
CA GLU A 144 17.55 4.16 -0.46
C GLU A 144 17.60 4.69 0.98
N SER A 145 17.84 5.99 1.15
CA SER A 145 17.85 6.65 2.47
C SER A 145 16.46 7.05 2.97
N THR A 146 15.42 6.93 2.14
CA THR A 146 14.07 7.34 2.48
C THR A 146 13.31 6.21 3.16
N ALA A 147 13.10 6.33 4.47
CA ALA A 147 12.39 5.31 5.24
C ALA A 147 10.90 5.22 4.86
N TYR A 148 10.32 4.02 4.93
CA TYR A 148 8.89 3.82 4.75
C TYR A 148 8.06 4.56 5.83
N GLY A 149 6.80 4.83 5.53
CA GLY A 149 5.85 5.40 6.50
C GLY A 149 6.12 6.87 6.87
N THR A 150 6.95 7.56 6.09
CA THR A 150 7.29 8.98 6.30
C THR A 150 6.78 9.88 5.17
N PRO A 151 6.68 11.20 5.39
CA PRO A 151 6.37 12.18 4.35
C PRO A 151 7.36 12.12 3.17
N GLU A 152 8.64 11.90 3.46
CA GLU A 152 9.70 11.84 2.45
C GLU A 152 9.47 10.68 1.48
N MET A 153 8.98 9.52 1.96
CA MET A 153 8.62 8.41 1.07
C MET A 153 7.50 8.80 0.12
N ALA A 154 6.46 9.46 0.64
CA ALA A 154 5.37 9.92 -0.21
C ALA A 154 5.86 10.95 -1.25
N MET A 155 6.73 11.88 -0.85
CA MET A 155 7.33 12.86 -1.77
C MET A 155 8.21 12.20 -2.84
N GLU A 156 9.00 11.18 -2.49
CA GLU A 156 9.79 10.41 -3.45
C GLU A 156 8.91 9.67 -4.45
N ILE A 157 7.81 9.05 -3.99
CA ILE A 157 6.83 8.43 -4.88
C ILE A 157 6.25 9.48 -5.84
N SER A 158 5.79 10.63 -5.33
CA SER A 158 5.26 11.72 -6.16
C SER A 158 6.27 12.20 -7.21
N ARG A 159 7.53 12.39 -6.81
CA ARG A 159 8.63 12.77 -7.70
C ARG A 159 8.81 11.76 -8.84
N LEU A 160 8.79 10.46 -8.53
CA LEU A 160 8.91 9.40 -9.54
C LEU A 160 7.72 9.36 -10.49
N LEU A 161 6.51 9.56 -10.00
CA LEU A 161 5.29 9.59 -10.81
C LEU A 161 5.26 10.79 -11.77
N ALA A 162 5.90 11.91 -11.40
CA ALA A 162 6.01 13.09 -12.25
C ALA A 162 7.02 12.95 -13.41
N VAL A 163 7.89 11.92 -13.39
CA VAL A 163 8.86 11.70 -14.47
C VAL A 163 8.16 11.07 -15.68
N PRO A 164 8.29 11.65 -16.90
CA PRO A 164 7.70 11.10 -18.11
C PRO A 164 8.11 9.64 -18.35
N GLY A 165 7.13 8.80 -18.67
CA GLY A 165 7.34 7.37 -18.97
C GLY A 165 7.30 6.44 -17.76
N ASN A 166 7.43 6.96 -16.52
CA ASN A 166 7.33 6.14 -15.31
C ASN A 166 5.89 5.69 -15.05
N LEU A 167 4.91 6.58 -15.28
CA LEU A 167 3.49 6.27 -15.11
C LEU A 167 3.05 5.01 -15.87
N GLY A 168 3.52 4.87 -17.11
CA GLY A 168 3.19 3.72 -17.96
C GLY A 168 3.81 2.39 -17.49
N LYS A 169 4.68 2.40 -16.48
CA LYS A 169 5.20 1.18 -15.85
C LYS A 169 4.20 0.58 -14.86
N GLY A 170 3.35 1.40 -14.24
CA GLY A 170 2.37 0.97 -13.24
C GLY A 170 2.97 0.33 -11.98
N THR A 171 4.28 0.49 -11.76
CA THR A 171 5.00 -0.04 -10.61
C THR A 171 6.26 0.79 -10.32
N LEU A 172 6.70 0.75 -9.07
CA LEU A 172 7.96 1.31 -8.58
C LEU A 172 8.57 0.43 -7.48
N ILE A 173 9.89 0.51 -7.34
CA ILE A 173 10.66 -0.15 -6.28
C ILE A 173 10.87 0.86 -5.14
N MET A 174 10.65 0.42 -3.90
CA MET A 174 10.86 1.28 -2.74
C MET A 174 12.28 1.06 -2.20
N GLY A 175 13.23 1.92 -2.62
CA GLY A 175 14.65 1.73 -2.30
C GLY A 175 14.94 1.74 -0.81
N GLY A 176 14.38 2.69 -0.06
CA GLY A 176 14.55 2.76 1.40
C GLY A 176 13.56 1.88 2.19
N HIS A 177 12.81 1.02 1.49
CA HIS A 177 11.94 0.00 2.07
C HIS A 177 12.31 -1.36 1.46
N ARG A 178 13.35 -1.99 1.99
CA ARG A 178 13.92 -3.24 1.47
C ARG A 178 12.82 -4.30 1.27
N GLU A 179 12.84 -4.97 0.10
CA GLU A 179 11.83 -5.91 -0.40
C GLU A 179 10.54 -5.25 -0.94
N GLY A 180 10.31 -3.98 -0.63
CA GLY A 180 9.08 -3.26 -0.94
C GLY A 180 8.92 -2.89 -2.40
N ILE A 181 7.81 -3.31 -2.99
CA ILE A 181 7.40 -3.01 -4.36
C ILE A 181 5.99 -2.44 -4.31
N LEU A 182 5.77 -1.32 -5.00
CA LEU A 182 4.47 -0.66 -5.08
C LEU A 182 3.97 -0.68 -6.52
N ALA A 183 2.80 -1.27 -6.75
CA ALA A 183 2.10 -1.24 -8.02
C ALA A 183 0.76 -0.53 -7.93
N TYR A 184 0.31 0.00 -9.05
CA TYR A 184 -0.91 0.79 -9.14
C TYR A 184 -1.60 0.62 -10.50
N GLY A 185 -2.93 0.69 -10.49
CA GLY A 185 -3.73 0.46 -11.69
C GLY A 185 -5.16 0.99 -11.56
N LYS A 186 -5.93 0.91 -12.65
CA LYS A 186 -7.36 1.28 -12.67
C LYS A 186 -8.23 0.26 -11.93
N SER A 187 -7.69 -0.92 -11.63
CA SER A 187 -8.30 -1.98 -10.82
C SER A 187 -7.23 -2.77 -10.07
N LEU A 188 -7.63 -3.56 -9.06
CA LEU A 188 -6.70 -4.47 -8.39
C LEU A 188 -6.17 -5.53 -9.37
N GLU A 189 -6.96 -5.92 -10.37
CA GLU A 189 -6.53 -6.84 -11.42
C GLU A 189 -5.36 -6.29 -12.23
N GLU A 190 -5.42 -5.03 -12.64
CA GLU A 190 -4.31 -4.39 -13.36
C GLU A 190 -3.07 -4.27 -12.46
N ALA A 191 -3.23 -3.72 -11.24
CA ALA A 191 -2.11 -3.53 -10.32
C ALA A 191 -1.43 -4.86 -9.92
N CYS A 192 -2.23 -5.88 -9.59
CA CYS A 192 -1.69 -7.20 -9.26
C CYS A 192 -1.12 -7.88 -10.52
N GLY A 193 -1.76 -7.75 -11.68
CA GLY A 193 -1.27 -8.32 -12.93
C GLY A 193 0.15 -7.84 -13.27
N ILE A 194 0.42 -6.55 -13.06
CA ILE A 194 1.77 -5.97 -13.22
C ILE A 194 2.76 -6.68 -12.29
N LEU A 195 2.48 -6.74 -10.99
CA LEU A 195 3.36 -7.39 -10.00
C LEU A 195 3.62 -8.87 -10.30
N LEU A 196 2.57 -9.60 -10.68
CA LEU A 196 2.65 -11.03 -10.96
C LEU A 196 3.37 -11.33 -12.29
N SER A 197 3.47 -10.34 -13.17
CA SER A 197 4.25 -10.44 -14.42
C SER A 197 5.70 -9.98 -14.29
N LEU A 198 6.10 -9.45 -13.12
CA LEU A 198 7.50 -9.12 -12.85
C LEU A 198 8.33 -10.41 -12.63
N GLU A 199 8.91 -10.90 -13.72
CA GLU A 199 9.89 -12.01 -13.68
C GLU A 199 11.28 -11.55 -13.23
#